data_AF-A0A7C6WRX0-F1
#
_entry.id   AF-A0A7C6WRX0-F1
#
_cell.length_a   1.000
_cell.length_b   1.000
_cell.length_c   1.000
_cell.angle_alpha   90.00
_cell.angle_beta   90.00
_cell.angle_gamma   90.00
#
_symmetry.space_group_name_H-M   'P 1'
#
loop_
_entity.id
_entity.type
_entity.pdbx_description
1 polymer ?
#
loop_
_entity_poly.entity_id
_entity_poly.type
_entity_poly.pdbx_seq_one_letter_code
_entity_poly.pdbx_strand_id
1 'polypeptide(L)'
;VARHWLHHGATGWRLDVADELPMSFLRELRAAVKAENPDSTLLGEVWEDASNKIAYGQMRCYTLGDTLDSVMNYPLRDAIIHFLTGAHTAAQAVRSIRSLQENYPVPFFYSLMNLMGSHDRARILNVLVNREYTALPIAERGQQSLPQNLRALAEERFLKMVQIFMALPGMPAIYYGDEVGMEGATDPFCRGPFPWGHEDTPLRKHVKQAIALRHQRPVLRTGALRLSYEGADTLVIERSAIHGKDVFGQPLHDQPYILRITRDAYRV
;
A
#
# COMPACT_ATOMS: atom_id res chain seq x y z
N VAL A 1 15.10 -22.59 9.09
CA VAL A 1 13.68 -22.31 8.80
C VAL A 1 13.50 -21.64 7.44
N ALA A 2 14.05 -20.44 7.20
CA ALA A 2 13.85 -19.73 5.93
C ALA A 2 14.21 -20.57 4.69
N ARG A 3 15.44 -21.08 4.61
CA ARG A 3 15.88 -21.92 3.49
C ARG A 3 15.03 -23.19 3.29
N HIS A 4 14.62 -23.82 4.38
CA HIS A 4 13.80 -25.03 4.34
C HIS A 4 12.50 -24.80 3.57
N TRP A 5 11.77 -23.71 3.84
CA TRP A 5 10.51 -23.44 3.14
C TRP A 5 10.71 -22.89 1.73
N LEU A 6 11.84 -22.22 1.45
CA LEU A 6 12.22 -21.88 0.07
C LEU A 6 12.42 -23.14 -0.78
N HIS A 7 13.05 -24.18 -0.22
CA HIS A 7 13.14 -25.50 -0.88
C HIS A 7 11.79 -26.15 -1.16
N HIS A 8 10.76 -25.78 -0.41
CA HIS A 8 9.39 -26.27 -0.59
C HIS A 8 8.51 -25.35 -1.46
N GLY A 9 9.12 -24.37 -2.14
CA GLY A 9 8.43 -23.55 -3.15
C GLY A 9 7.96 -22.19 -2.66
N ALA A 10 8.26 -21.78 -1.43
CA ALA A 10 8.07 -20.38 -1.03
C ALA A 10 8.96 -19.46 -1.88
N THR A 11 8.44 -18.29 -2.27
CA THR A 11 9.14 -17.31 -3.14
C THR A 11 9.69 -16.10 -2.38
N GLY A 12 9.56 -16.09 -1.05
CA GLY A 12 10.01 -14.99 -0.21
C GLY A 12 9.43 -15.05 1.19
N TRP A 13 9.71 -14.01 1.98
CA TRP A 13 9.32 -13.89 3.38
C TRP A 13 8.75 -12.51 3.65
N ARG A 14 7.59 -12.47 4.32
CA ARG A 14 7.15 -11.29 5.07
C ARG A 14 7.63 -11.46 6.52
N LEU A 15 8.49 -10.56 6.98
CA LEU A 15 9.03 -10.57 8.33
C LEU A 15 8.10 -9.77 9.23
N ASP A 16 7.52 -10.47 10.20
CA ASP A 16 6.77 -9.87 11.30
C ASP A 16 7.70 -9.01 12.16
N VAL A 17 7.25 -7.81 12.51
CA VAL A 17 7.95 -6.93 13.46
C VAL A 17 9.45 -6.79 13.10
N ALA A 18 9.72 -6.55 11.81
CA ALA A 18 11.08 -6.55 11.26
C ALA A 18 11.97 -5.46 11.88
N ASP A 19 11.32 -4.42 12.40
CA ASP A 19 11.91 -3.29 13.10
C ASP A 19 12.34 -3.57 14.53
N GLU A 20 12.06 -4.74 15.09
CA GLU A 20 12.64 -5.18 16.36
C GLU A 20 13.87 -6.07 16.17
N LEU A 21 14.05 -6.66 14.98
CA LEU A 21 15.16 -7.56 14.69
C LEU A 21 16.51 -6.81 14.54
N PRO A 22 17.64 -7.34 15.06
CA PRO A 22 18.95 -6.72 14.87
C PRO A 22 19.34 -6.59 13.37
N MET A 23 19.96 -5.48 12.98
CA MET A 23 20.39 -5.26 11.60
C MET A 23 21.38 -6.33 11.10
N SER A 24 22.25 -6.85 11.98
CA SER A 24 23.15 -7.97 11.66
C SER A 24 22.39 -9.24 11.28
N PHE A 25 21.36 -9.58 12.06
CA PHE A 25 20.50 -10.72 11.77
C PHE A 25 19.77 -10.58 10.43
N LEU A 26 19.25 -9.38 10.12
CA LEU A 26 18.60 -9.14 8.83
C LEU A 26 19.57 -9.32 7.65
N ARG A 27 20.84 -8.90 7.80
CA ARG A 27 21.87 -9.12 6.77
C ARG A 27 22.18 -10.60 6.58
N GLU A 28 22.34 -11.35 7.67
CA GLU A 28 22.57 -12.80 7.61
C GLU A 28 21.39 -13.54 6.99
N LEU A 29 20.16 -13.14 7.37
CA LEU A 29 18.93 -13.69 6.80
C LEU A 29 18.85 -13.42 5.30
N ARG A 30 19.15 -12.18 4.87
CA ARG A 30 19.22 -11.82 3.44
C ARG A 30 20.24 -12.68 2.71
N ALA A 31 21.46 -12.78 3.23
CA ALA A 31 22.50 -13.58 2.62
C ALA A 31 22.05 -15.04 2.45
N ALA A 32 21.44 -15.63 3.49
CA ALA A 32 20.93 -17.00 3.44
C ALA A 32 19.78 -17.19 2.44
N VAL A 33 18.86 -16.23 2.34
CA VAL A 33 17.73 -16.27 1.39
C VAL A 33 18.21 -16.10 -0.05
N LYS A 34 19.06 -15.10 -0.31
CA LYS A 34 19.58 -14.80 -1.65
C LYS A 34 20.55 -15.86 -2.17
N ALA A 35 21.29 -16.53 -1.28
CA ALA A 35 22.12 -17.68 -1.63
C ALA A 35 21.28 -18.89 -2.08
N GLU A 36 20.06 -19.03 -1.56
CA GLU A 36 19.14 -20.10 -1.96
C GLU A 36 18.45 -19.78 -3.28
N ASN A 37 17.95 -18.55 -3.42
CA ASN A 37 17.37 -18.05 -4.64
C ASN A 37 17.50 -16.51 -4.69
N PRO A 38 18.28 -15.95 -5.63
CA PRO A 38 18.45 -14.50 -5.78
C PRO A 38 17.14 -13.72 -5.95
N ASP A 39 16.12 -14.36 -6.54
CA ASP A 39 14.80 -13.77 -6.79
C ASP A 39 13.87 -13.84 -5.58
N SER A 40 14.26 -14.54 -4.50
CA SER A 40 13.42 -14.63 -3.30
C SER A 40 13.38 -13.33 -2.52
N THR A 41 12.17 -12.83 -2.24
CA THR A 41 11.97 -11.49 -1.66
C THR A 41 12.01 -11.51 -0.13
N LEU A 42 12.62 -10.48 0.47
CA LEU A 42 12.47 -10.14 1.89
C LEU A 42 11.65 -8.85 2.05
N LEU A 43 10.43 -8.99 2.55
CA LEU A 43 9.51 -7.90 2.86
C LEU A 43 9.43 -7.71 4.37
N GLY A 44 9.77 -6.53 4.89
CA GLY A 44 9.63 -6.26 6.32
C GLY A 44 8.34 -5.54 6.68
N GLU A 45 7.76 -5.88 7.83
CA GLU A 45 6.83 -4.99 8.52
C GLU A 45 7.60 -3.85 9.18
N VAL A 46 7.49 -2.66 8.59
CA VAL A 46 8.08 -1.41 9.07
C VAL A 46 7.01 -0.33 8.93
N TRP A 47 6.56 0.23 10.04
CA TRP A 47 5.40 1.13 10.09
C TRP A 47 5.71 2.57 9.65
N GLU A 48 6.94 3.03 9.83
CA GLU A 48 7.40 4.37 9.46
C GLU A 48 8.31 4.35 8.23
N ASP A 49 8.95 5.49 7.95
CA ASP A 49 9.92 5.62 6.87
C ASP A 49 11.12 4.65 7.09
N ALA A 50 11.31 3.74 6.14
CA ALA A 50 12.29 2.67 6.23
C ALA A 50 13.74 3.13 6.01
N SER A 51 13.96 4.37 5.59
CA SER A 51 15.30 4.93 5.42
C SER A 51 15.89 5.45 6.72
N ASN A 52 15.04 5.84 7.68
CA ASN A 52 15.45 6.58 8.87
C ASN A 52 14.64 6.23 10.13
N LYS A 53 13.98 5.06 10.14
CA LYS A 53 13.19 4.59 11.28
C LYS A 53 13.98 4.60 12.57
N ILE A 54 13.41 5.14 13.64
CA ILE A 54 13.96 5.01 15.00
C ILE A 54 13.26 3.84 15.71
N ALA A 55 14.03 2.83 16.11
CA ALA A 55 13.55 1.73 16.93
C ALA A 55 14.54 1.46 18.06
N TYR A 56 14.06 1.39 19.30
CA TYR A 56 14.88 1.25 20.52
C TYR A 56 16.00 2.29 20.63
N GLY A 57 15.70 3.55 20.29
CA GLY A 57 16.67 4.65 20.35
C GLY A 57 17.77 4.61 19.28
N GLN A 58 17.68 3.69 18.31
CA GLN A 58 18.64 3.59 17.21
C GLN A 58 17.95 3.89 15.89
N MET A 59 18.61 4.70 15.05
CA MET A 59 18.20 4.89 13.67
C MET A 59 18.54 3.64 12.85
N ARG A 60 17.58 3.15 12.09
CA ARG A 60 17.67 1.96 11.24
C ARG A 60 17.31 2.34 9.82
N CYS A 61 18.11 1.85 8.89
CA CYS A 61 17.93 2.06 7.45
C CYS A 61 17.87 0.70 6.77
N TYR A 62 16.75 0.41 6.11
CA TYR A 62 16.50 -0.86 5.42
C TYR A 62 16.65 -0.77 3.90
N THR A 63 16.95 0.43 3.38
CA THR A 63 16.86 0.75 1.95
C THR A 63 18.19 0.66 1.21
N LEU A 64 19.26 0.23 1.89
CA LEU A 64 20.62 0.15 1.34
C LEU A 64 20.90 -1.14 0.53
N GLY A 65 19.92 -2.04 0.43
CA GLY A 65 20.03 -3.29 -0.34
C GLY A 65 20.79 -4.43 0.36
N ASP A 66 21.17 -4.25 1.64
CA ASP A 66 21.88 -5.22 2.47
C ASP A 66 20.96 -5.99 3.43
N THR A 67 19.70 -5.57 3.59
CA THR A 67 18.72 -6.16 4.52
C THR A 67 17.41 -6.55 3.84
N LEU A 68 16.50 -5.59 3.65
CA LEU A 68 15.18 -5.84 3.07
C LEU A 68 15.13 -5.49 1.57
N ASP A 69 14.30 -6.19 0.81
CA ASP A 69 13.97 -5.84 -0.59
C ASP A 69 12.81 -4.83 -0.66
N SER A 70 11.96 -4.81 0.36
CA SER A 70 10.77 -3.98 0.44
C SER A 70 10.26 -3.88 1.89
N VAL A 71 9.34 -2.96 2.13
CA VAL A 71 8.59 -2.82 3.38
C VAL A 71 7.10 -2.63 3.12
N MET A 72 6.28 -2.90 4.14
CA MET A 72 4.88 -2.51 4.19
C MET A 72 4.76 -0.98 4.25
N ASN A 73 4.33 -0.35 3.16
CA ASN A 73 4.35 1.10 2.98
C ASN A 73 3.18 1.81 3.68
N TYR A 74 3.14 1.74 5.01
CA TYR A 74 2.19 2.45 5.85
C TYR A 74 2.24 3.98 5.69
N PRO A 75 3.41 4.63 5.51
CA PRO A 75 3.45 6.08 5.26
C PRO A 75 2.64 6.50 4.03
N LEU A 76 2.72 5.75 2.92
CA LEU A 76 1.87 6.01 1.74
C LEU A 76 0.40 5.77 2.05
N ARG A 77 0.08 4.66 2.72
CA ARG A 77 -1.30 4.32 3.12
C ARG A 77 -1.94 5.48 3.87
N ASP A 78 -1.26 6.00 4.88
CA ASP A 78 -1.80 7.06 5.73
C ASP A 78 -1.88 8.39 4.97
N ALA A 79 -0.91 8.71 4.11
CA ALA A 79 -0.97 9.90 3.25
C ALA A 79 -2.21 9.90 2.34
N ILE A 80 -2.57 8.75 1.77
CA ILE A 80 -3.74 8.63 0.89
C ILE A 80 -5.05 8.61 1.69
N ILE A 81 -5.09 7.96 2.85
CA ILE A 81 -6.24 8.03 3.76
C ILE A 81 -6.51 9.48 4.15
N HIS A 82 -5.51 10.21 4.66
CA HIS A 82 -5.67 11.61 5.07
C HIS A 82 -6.12 12.51 3.92
N PHE A 83 -5.65 12.25 2.69
CA PHE A 83 -6.13 12.96 1.51
C PHE A 83 -7.63 12.69 1.29
N LEU A 84 -8.02 11.41 1.18
CA LEU A 84 -9.38 11.01 0.85
C LEU A 84 -10.40 11.35 1.95
N THR A 85 -9.99 11.36 3.22
CA THR A 85 -10.90 11.68 4.33
C THR A 85 -11.13 13.16 4.55
N GLY A 86 -10.26 14.02 4.01
CA GLY A 86 -10.34 15.45 4.27
C GLY A 86 -9.22 16.03 5.11
N ALA A 87 -8.52 15.19 5.88
CA ALA A 87 -7.55 15.62 6.87
C ALA A 87 -6.38 16.40 6.25
N HIS A 88 -5.92 16.01 5.06
CA HIS A 88 -4.82 16.66 4.33
C HIS A 88 -5.26 17.13 2.95
N THR A 89 -4.80 18.29 2.52
CA THR A 89 -4.93 18.77 1.13
C THR A 89 -4.15 17.90 0.15
N ALA A 90 -4.49 17.98 -1.15
CA ALA A 90 -3.73 17.36 -2.23
C ALA A 90 -2.24 17.78 -2.21
N ALA A 91 -1.95 19.04 -1.88
CA ALA A 91 -0.58 19.53 -1.72
C ALA A 91 0.17 18.83 -0.58
N GLN A 92 -0.48 18.59 0.57
CA GLN A 92 0.12 17.83 1.68
C GLN A 92 0.34 16.35 1.32
N ALA A 93 -0.59 15.75 0.58
CA ALA A 93 -0.45 14.38 0.09
C ALA A 93 0.76 14.26 -0.88
N VAL A 94 0.87 15.17 -1.84
CA VAL A 94 2.02 15.24 -2.77
C VAL A 94 3.34 15.38 -2.01
N ARG A 95 3.41 16.26 -1.01
CA ARG A 95 4.62 16.42 -0.18
C ARG A 95 4.98 15.12 0.55
N SER A 96 4.00 14.44 1.14
CA SER A 96 4.23 13.19 1.87
C SER A 96 4.78 12.08 0.96
N ILE A 97 4.20 11.92 -0.23
CA ILE A 97 4.67 10.91 -1.19
C ILE A 97 6.03 11.28 -1.79
N ARG A 98 6.28 12.57 -2.07
CA ARG A 98 7.59 13.05 -2.55
C ARG A 98 8.70 12.84 -1.54
N SER A 99 8.41 13.03 -0.25
CA SER A 99 9.39 12.73 0.81
C SER A 99 9.86 11.27 0.73
N LEU A 100 8.94 10.31 0.54
CA LEU A 100 9.31 8.90 0.36
C LEU A 100 10.11 8.67 -0.93
N GLN A 101 9.74 9.34 -2.01
CA GLN A 101 10.45 9.27 -3.30
C GLN A 101 11.88 9.81 -3.20
N GLU A 102 12.10 10.84 -2.40
CA GLU A 102 13.40 11.48 -2.18
C GLU A 102 14.28 10.68 -1.20
N ASN A 103 13.68 10.04 -0.19
CA ASN A 103 14.39 9.27 0.81
C ASN A 103 14.84 7.89 0.32
N TYR A 104 14.15 7.31 -0.66
CA TYR A 104 14.39 5.93 -1.10
C TYR A 104 15.13 5.85 -2.44
N PRO A 105 16.13 4.96 -2.58
CA PRO A 105 16.67 4.60 -3.87
C PRO A 105 15.56 4.11 -4.81
N VAL A 106 15.65 4.45 -6.10
CA VAL A 106 14.62 4.15 -7.11
C VAL A 106 14.18 2.67 -7.09
N PRO A 107 15.09 1.67 -7.04
CA PRO A 107 14.66 0.27 -6.96
C PRO A 107 13.83 -0.07 -5.73
N PHE A 108 14.16 0.51 -4.57
CA PHE A 108 13.43 0.29 -3.33
C PHE A 108 12.06 0.97 -3.35
N PHE A 109 11.99 2.23 -3.83
CA PHE A 109 10.71 2.95 -3.96
C PHE A 109 9.73 2.21 -4.90
N TYR A 110 10.25 1.63 -5.99
CA TYR A 110 9.44 0.87 -6.96
C TYR A 110 9.14 -0.57 -6.52
N SER A 111 9.71 -1.07 -5.42
CA SER A 111 9.44 -2.40 -4.85
C SER A 111 8.54 -2.37 -3.61
N LEU A 112 8.21 -1.18 -3.07
CA LEU A 112 7.38 -1.02 -1.86
C LEU A 112 6.06 -1.78 -1.93
N MET A 113 5.67 -2.45 -0.85
CA MET A 113 4.34 -3.02 -0.71
C MET A 113 3.36 -1.90 -0.32
N ASN A 114 2.66 -1.35 -1.30
CA ASN A 114 1.65 -0.33 -1.11
C ASN A 114 0.35 -0.99 -0.64
N LEU A 115 0.22 -1.19 0.66
CA LEU A 115 -0.94 -1.81 1.28
C LEU A 115 -2.09 -0.83 1.56
N MET A 116 -3.32 -1.27 1.33
CA MET A 116 -4.53 -0.51 1.68
C MET A 116 -5.05 -0.90 3.07
N GLY A 117 -5.04 -2.21 3.35
CA GLY A 117 -5.49 -2.82 4.60
C GLY A 117 -4.53 -3.91 5.07
N SER A 118 -4.75 -4.39 6.29
CA SER A 118 -4.03 -5.52 6.88
C SER A 118 -4.87 -6.12 8.02
N HIS A 119 -4.37 -7.21 8.60
CA HIS A 119 -4.98 -7.89 9.74
C HIS A 119 -4.74 -7.20 11.10
N ASP A 120 -3.98 -6.10 11.12
CA ASP A 120 -3.62 -5.34 12.34
C ASP A 120 -4.30 -3.97 12.40
N ARG A 121 -5.17 -3.67 11.44
CA ARG A 121 -5.92 -2.41 11.37
C ARG A 121 -7.40 -2.71 11.12
N ALA A 122 -8.26 -1.75 11.45
CA ALA A 122 -9.65 -1.81 11.02
C ALA A 122 -9.73 -1.90 9.48
N ARG A 123 -10.83 -2.48 8.98
CA ARG A 123 -11.06 -2.63 7.54
C ARG A 123 -10.99 -1.28 6.84
N ILE A 124 -10.44 -1.25 5.62
CA ILE A 124 -10.17 0.03 4.95
C ILE A 124 -11.44 0.84 4.71
N LEU A 125 -12.58 0.19 4.46
CA LEU A 125 -13.88 0.87 4.35
C LEU A 125 -14.22 1.66 5.62
N ASN A 126 -14.05 1.05 6.80
CA ASN A 126 -14.27 1.68 8.09
C ASN A 126 -13.33 2.88 8.32
N VAL A 127 -12.06 2.72 7.99
CA VAL A 127 -11.03 3.76 8.16
C VAL A 127 -11.35 4.96 7.27
N LEU A 128 -11.74 4.73 6.01
CA LEU A 128 -12.04 5.79 5.03
C LEU A 128 -13.26 6.64 5.39
N VAL A 129 -14.06 6.25 6.39
CA VAL A 129 -15.19 7.04 6.90
C VAL A 129 -15.11 7.30 8.41
N ASN A 130 -13.92 7.13 9.00
CA ASN A 130 -13.65 7.36 10.42
C ASN A 130 -14.63 6.60 11.35
N ARG A 131 -14.80 5.30 11.08
CA ARG A 131 -15.65 4.36 11.82
C ARG A 131 -14.92 3.08 12.18
N GLU A 132 -13.76 3.22 12.81
CA GLU A 132 -12.94 2.09 13.27
C GLU A 132 -13.48 1.43 14.56
N TYR A 133 -14.40 2.10 15.24
CA TYR A 133 -15.05 1.65 16.49
C TYR A 133 -14.09 1.37 17.66
N THR A 134 -12.88 1.93 17.62
CA THR A 134 -11.86 1.78 18.67
C THR A 134 -12.27 2.38 20.01
N ALA A 135 -13.19 3.36 20.01
CA ALA A 135 -13.74 3.97 21.22
C ALA A 135 -14.79 3.08 21.93
N LEU A 136 -15.36 2.08 21.25
CA LEU A 136 -16.35 1.18 21.85
C LEU A 136 -15.68 0.06 22.66
N PRO A 137 -16.37 -0.47 23.70
CA PRO A 137 -15.98 -1.70 24.38
C PRO A 137 -15.82 -2.85 23.38
N ILE A 138 -14.83 -3.73 23.61
CA ILE A 138 -14.48 -4.79 22.64
C ILE A 138 -15.69 -5.69 22.31
N ALA A 139 -16.55 -5.97 23.30
CA ALA A 139 -17.74 -6.81 23.16
C ALA A 139 -18.82 -6.21 22.22
N GLU A 140 -18.80 -4.89 22.01
CA GLU A 140 -19.79 -4.19 21.19
C GLU A 140 -19.30 -3.96 19.75
N ARG A 141 -17.99 -4.02 19.52
CA ARG A 141 -17.37 -3.71 18.20
C ARG A 141 -17.81 -4.66 17.10
N GLY A 142 -17.97 -5.96 17.41
CA GLY A 142 -18.37 -6.97 16.44
C GLY A 142 -19.82 -6.88 15.96
N GLN A 143 -20.65 -6.08 16.63
CA GLN A 143 -22.05 -5.86 16.27
C GLN A 143 -22.25 -4.61 15.41
N GLN A 144 -21.17 -3.87 15.14
CA GLN A 144 -21.23 -2.63 14.39
C GLN A 144 -21.17 -2.90 12.89
N SER A 145 -21.99 -2.16 12.14
CA SER A 145 -21.96 -2.11 10.69
C SER A 145 -21.94 -0.65 10.22
N LEU A 146 -21.42 -0.40 9.03
CA LEU A 146 -21.46 0.93 8.45
C LEU A 146 -22.90 1.28 8.06
N PRO A 147 -23.44 2.45 8.48
CA PRO A 147 -24.69 2.97 7.93
C PRO A 147 -24.63 3.05 6.41
N GLN A 148 -25.74 2.77 5.72
CA GLN A 148 -25.79 2.65 4.25
C GLN A 148 -25.16 3.85 3.51
N ASN A 149 -25.38 5.07 3.99
CA ASN A 149 -24.80 6.27 3.41
C ASN A 149 -23.28 6.35 3.59
N LEU A 150 -22.76 5.92 4.75
CA LEU A 150 -21.32 5.86 4.99
C LEU A 150 -20.67 4.70 4.24
N ARG A 151 -21.38 3.58 4.08
CA ARG A 151 -20.93 2.46 3.24
C ARG A 151 -20.71 2.90 1.80
N ALA A 152 -21.69 3.56 1.19
CA ALA A 152 -21.57 4.06 -0.18
C ALA A 152 -20.38 5.04 -0.35
N LEU A 153 -20.18 5.94 0.62
CA LEU A 153 -19.03 6.84 0.64
C LEU A 153 -17.70 6.08 0.81
N ALA A 154 -17.66 5.08 1.68
CA ALA A 154 -16.47 4.25 1.90
C ALA A 154 -16.06 3.50 0.62
N GLU A 155 -17.03 2.91 -0.08
CA GLU A 155 -16.80 2.22 -1.36
C GLU A 155 -16.30 3.19 -2.44
N GLU A 156 -16.87 4.40 -2.54
CA GLU A 156 -16.39 5.43 -3.47
C GLU A 156 -14.93 5.82 -3.17
N ARG A 157 -14.62 6.10 -1.90
CA ARG A 157 -13.26 6.44 -1.46
C ARG A 157 -12.29 5.30 -1.67
N PHE A 158 -12.72 4.05 -1.42
CA PHE A 158 -11.90 2.87 -1.64
C PHE A 158 -11.57 2.69 -3.12
N LEU A 159 -12.52 2.88 -4.02
CA LEU A 159 -12.25 2.84 -5.46
C LEU A 159 -11.27 3.92 -5.91
N LYS A 160 -11.37 5.14 -5.36
CA LYS A 160 -10.36 6.19 -5.58
C LYS A 160 -8.98 5.77 -5.06
N MET A 161 -8.91 5.18 -3.86
CA MET A 161 -7.66 4.65 -3.29
C MET A 161 -7.06 3.56 -4.19
N VAL A 162 -7.87 2.63 -4.69
CA VAL A 162 -7.45 1.58 -5.63
C VAL A 162 -6.87 2.20 -6.90
N GLN A 163 -7.53 3.17 -7.51
CA GLN A 163 -7.02 3.86 -8.71
C GLN A 163 -5.68 4.55 -8.43
N ILE A 164 -5.55 5.26 -7.31
CA ILE A 164 -4.30 5.92 -6.90
C ILE A 164 -3.17 4.90 -6.76
N PHE A 165 -3.39 3.81 -6.02
CA PHE A 165 -2.36 2.79 -5.78
C PHE A 165 -1.98 2.07 -7.08
N MET A 166 -2.94 1.80 -7.97
CA MET A 166 -2.68 1.22 -9.29
C MET A 166 -1.93 2.18 -10.23
N ALA A 167 -1.95 3.49 -9.97
CA ALA A 167 -1.20 4.49 -10.73
C ALA A 167 0.19 4.80 -10.13
N LEU A 168 0.42 4.51 -8.85
CA LEU A 168 1.71 4.72 -8.19
C LEU A 168 2.73 3.58 -8.44
N PRO A 169 4.04 3.86 -8.37
CA PRO A 169 5.11 2.85 -8.29
C PRO A 169 4.97 1.94 -7.07
N GLY A 170 5.51 0.73 -7.12
CA GLY A 170 5.40 -0.27 -6.05
C GLY A 170 4.44 -1.42 -6.38
N MET A 171 4.17 -2.24 -5.38
CA MET A 171 3.27 -3.38 -5.43
C MET A 171 1.98 -3.07 -4.66
N PRO A 172 0.86 -2.76 -5.34
CA PRO A 172 -0.43 -2.59 -4.67
C PRO A 172 -0.84 -3.88 -3.95
N ALA A 173 -1.24 -3.76 -2.69
CA ALA A 173 -1.68 -4.88 -1.87
C ALA A 173 -3.09 -4.60 -1.30
N ILE A 174 -4.02 -5.49 -1.63
CA ILE A 174 -5.41 -5.49 -1.18
C ILE A 174 -5.55 -6.58 -0.13
N TYR A 175 -6.20 -6.25 0.99
CA TYR A 175 -6.46 -7.20 2.06
C TYR A 175 -7.72 -8.00 1.75
N TYR A 176 -7.67 -9.32 1.97
CA TYR A 176 -8.72 -10.25 1.51
C TYR A 176 -10.10 -9.77 1.97
N GLY A 177 -11.04 -9.62 1.05
CA GLY A 177 -12.40 -9.18 1.40
C GLY A 177 -12.67 -7.70 1.22
N ASP A 178 -11.63 -6.85 1.20
CA ASP A 178 -11.80 -5.42 0.94
C ASP A 178 -12.36 -5.20 -0.49
N GLU A 179 -11.97 -6.04 -1.45
CA GLU A 179 -12.46 -5.97 -2.83
C GLU A 179 -13.92 -6.38 -3.00
N VAL A 180 -14.53 -6.98 -1.98
CA VAL A 180 -15.95 -7.38 -1.94
C VAL A 180 -16.72 -6.65 -0.84
N GLY A 181 -16.13 -5.59 -0.28
CA GLY A 181 -16.81 -4.67 0.62
C GLY A 181 -16.97 -5.18 2.05
N MET A 182 -16.02 -5.99 2.53
CA MET A 182 -15.97 -6.37 3.94
C MET A 182 -15.71 -5.15 4.84
N GLU A 183 -16.42 -5.10 5.95
CA GLU A 183 -16.29 -4.11 7.02
C GLU A 183 -15.87 -4.78 8.32
N GLY A 184 -15.38 -3.99 9.27
CA GLY A 184 -14.93 -4.49 10.56
C GLY A 184 -14.02 -3.51 11.30
N ALA A 185 -14.17 -3.50 12.62
CA ALA A 185 -13.26 -2.82 13.54
C ALA A 185 -11.84 -3.45 13.51
N THR A 186 -10.95 -2.99 14.39
CA THR A 186 -9.61 -3.58 14.57
C THR A 186 -9.66 -5.06 14.97
N ASP A 187 -8.50 -5.72 15.04
CA ASP A 187 -8.38 -7.11 15.54
C ASP A 187 -9.26 -7.35 16.79
N PRO A 188 -10.06 -8.43 16.82
CA PRO A 188 -10.23 -9.51 15.83
C PRO A 188 -11.25 -9.27 14.71
N PHE A 189 -11.96 -8.16 14.72
CA PHE A 189 -13.12 -7.95 13.84
C PHE A 189 -12.74 -7.74 12.37
N CYS A 190 -11.51 -7.29 12.08
CA CYS A 190 -10.98 -7.22 10.72
C CYS A 190 -10.70 -8.61 10.10
N ARG A 191 -10.72 -9.69 10.89
CA ARG A 191 -10.33 -11.06 10.50
C ARG A 191 -11.54 -11.97 10.25
N GLY A 192 -12.70 -11.40 9.92
CA GLY A 192 -13.92 -12.15 9.62
C GLY A 192 -13.77 -13.13 8.44
N PRO A 193 -14.61 -14.18 8.36
CA PRO A 193 -14.57 -15.12 7.24
C PRO A 193 -14.92 -14.40 5.92
N PHE A 194 -14.30 -14.83 4.83
CA PHE A 194 -14.63 -14.28 3.50
C PHE A 194 -16.09 -14.61 3.14
N PRO A 195 -16.86 -13.65 2.56
CA PRO A 195 -18.30 -13.80 2.33
C PRO A 195 -18.60 -14.58 1.05
N TRP A 196 -18.15 -15.84 0.96
CA TRP A 196 -18.36 -16.69 -0.22
C TRP A 196 -19.86 -16.80 -0.59
N GLY A 197 -20.19 -16.49 -1.84
CA GLY A 197 -21.57 -16.53 -2.36
C GLY A 197 -22.37 -15.25 -2.09
N HIS A 198 -21.81 -14.31 -1.33
CA HIS A 198 -22.43 -13.05 -0.92
C HIS A 198 -21.52 -11.84 -1.22
N GLU A 199 -20.61 -11.97 -2.18
CA GLU A 199 -19.67 -10.92 -2.52
C GLU A 199 -20.33 -9.70 -3.18
N ASP A 200 -19.86 -8.49 -2.85
CA ASP A 200 -20.19 -7.28 -3.62
C ASP A 200 -19.56 -7.36 -5.02
N THR A 201 -20.37 -7.81 -5.98
CA THR A 201 -19.93 -8.04 -7.37
C THR A 201 -19.61 -6.73 -8.10
N PRO A 202 -20.40 -5.64 -7.96
CA PRO A 202 -20.03 -4.34 -8.49
C PRO A 202 -18.66 -3.83 -8.01
N LEU A 203 -18.38 -3.84 -6.71
CA LEU A 203 -17.11 -3.35 -6.19
C LEU A 203 -15.94 -4.19 -6.72
N ARG A 204 -16.08 -5.52 -6.66
CA ARG A 204 -15.08 -6.46 -7.16
C ARG A 204 -14.78 -6.26 -8.64
N LYS A 205 -15.80 -5.95 -9.45
CA LYS A 205 -15.63 -5.66 -10.89
C LYS A 205 -14.73 -4.44 -11.11
N HIS A 206 -14.95 -3.35 -10.38
CA HIS A 206 -14.14 -2.14 -10.52
C HIS A 206 -12.70 -2.36 -10.07
N VAL A 207 -12.48 -3.09 -8.97
CA VAL A 207 -11.14 -3.49 -8.51
C VAL A 207 -10.42 -4.31 -9.60
N LYS A 208 -11.09 -5.29 -10.20
CA LYS A 208 -10.54 -6.08 -11.32
C LYS A 208 -10.17 -5.21 -12.52
N GLN A 209 -11.00 -4.22 -12.87
CA GLN A 209 -10.73 -3.31 -13.97
C GLN A 209 -9.48 -2.45 -13.71
N ALA A 210 -9.31 -1.94 -12.49
CA ALA A 210 -8.13 -1.16 -12.13
C ALA A 210 -6.83 -2.01 -12.17
N ILE A 211 -6.89 -3.25 -11.70
CA ILE A 211 -5.79 -4.22 -11.80
C ILE A 211 -5.47 -4.52 -13.27
N ALA A 212 -6.48 -4.82 -14.09
CA ALA A 212 -6.31 -5.10 -15.51
C ALA A 212 -5.65 -3.93 -16.24
N LEU A 213 -6.06 -2.69 -15.96
CA LEU A 213 -5.44 -1.48 -16.50
C LEU A 213 -3.95 -1.40 -16.15
N ARG A 214 -3.56 -1.64 -14.90
CA ARG A 214 -2.15 -1.66 -14.47
C ARG A 214 -1.33 -2.71 -15.22
N HIS A 215 -1.89 -3.89 -15.47
CA HIS A 215 -1.18 -4.93 -16.23
C HIS A 215 -1.02 -4.58 -17.70
N GLN A 216 -2.06 -4.02 -18.32
CA GLN A 216 -2.08 -3.63 -19.74
C GLN A 216 -1.18 -2.43 -20.05
N ARG A 217 -0.83 -1.63 -19.04
CA ARG A 217 -0.08 -0.37 -19.18
C ARG A 217 1.29 -0.47 -18.48
N PRO A 218 2.36 -0.89 -19.17
CA PRO A 218 3.71 -0.95 -18.60
C PRO A 218 4.16 0.36 -17.93
N VAL A 219 3.70 1.52 -18.44
CA VAL A 219 4.01 2.84 -17.85
C VAL A 219 3.57 2.94 -16.39
N LEU A 220 2.50 2.25 -16.00
CA LEU A 220 2.00 2.21 -14.61
C LEU A 220 2.87 1.37 -13.67
N ARG A 221 3.73 0.50 -14.20
CA ARG A 221 4.61 -0.34 -13.37
C ARG A 221 6.00 0.26 -13.26
N THR A 222 6.64 0.57 -14.38
CA THR A 222 8.05 1.01 -14.38
C THR A 222 8.27 2.44 -14.89
N GLY A 223 7.25 3.12 -15.41
CA GLY A 223 7.36 4.51 -15.86
C GLY A 223 7.73 5.47 -14.72
N ALA A 224 8.37 6.58 -15.06
CA ALA A 224 8.72 7.66 -14.13
C ALA A 224 7.46 8.26 -13.50
N LEU A 225 7.56 8.66 -12.22
CA LEU A 225 6.47 9.29 -11.48
C LEU A 225 6.66 10.81 -11.42
N ARG A 226 5.64 11.57 -11.84
CA ARG A 226 5.51 12.99 -11.54
C ARG A 226 4.21 13.23 -10.77
N LEU A 227 4.34 13.86 -9.60
CA LEU A 227 3.21 14.22 -8.74
C LEU A 227 2.95 15.71 -8.78
N SER A 228 1.70 16.09 -8.96
CA SER A 228 1.23 17.47 -8.84
C SER A 228 -0.18 17.50 -8.24
N TYR A 229 -0.73 18.68 -8.08
CA TYR A 229 -2.06 18.88 -7.51
C TYR A 229 -2.74 20.08 -8.16
N GLU A 230 -4.06 20.12 -8.04
CA GLU A 230 -4.88 21.25 -8.48
C GLU A 230 -5.84 21.66 -7.38
N GLY A 231 -5.67 22.88 -6.88
CA GLY A 231 -6.36 23.32 -5.67
C GLY A 231 -6.07 22.41 -4.48
N ALA A 232 -6.98 22.44 -3.50
CA ALA A 232 -6.83 21.68 -2.26
C ALA A 232 -7.26 20.21 -2.38
N ASP A 233 -8.04 19.84 -3.41
CA ASP A 233 -8.84 18.61 -3.42
C ASP A 233 -8.52 17.65 -4.57
N THR A 234 -7.68 18.05 -5.54
CA THR A 234 -7.35 17.20 -6.69
C THR A 234 -5.88 16.79 -6.69
N LEU A 235 -5.63 15.49 -6.58
CA LEU A 235 -4.32 14.87 -6.75
C LEU A 235 -4.12 14.49 -8.23
N VAL A 236 -2.93 14.79 -8.77
CA VAL A 236 -2.55 14.45 -10.14
C VAL A 236 -1.31 13.57 -10.14
N ILE A 237 -1.44 12.38 -10.73
CA ILE A 237 -0.37 11.38 -10.88
C ILE A 237 -0.11 11.21 -12.37
N GLU A 238 1.10 11.56 -12.80
CA GLU A 238 1.58 11.33 -14.16
C GLU A 238 2.63 10.22 -14.17
N ARG A 239 2.46 9.28 -15.09
CA ARG A 239 3.41 8.20 -15.38
C ARG A 239 3.86 8.29 -16.83
N SER A 240 5.17 8.33 -17.07
CA SER A 240 5.72 8.50 -18.42
C SER A 240 7.09 7.83 -18.59
N ALA A 241 7.51 7.65 -19.84
CA ALA A 241 8.87 7.25 -20.16
C ALA A 241 9.82 8.46 -20.15
N ILE A 242 11.07 8.27 -19.74
CA ILE A 242 12.14 9.26 -19.82
C ILE A 242 13.01 8.89 -21.03
N HIS A 243 13.01 9.72 -22.07
CA HIS A 243 13.77 9.48 -23.31
C HIS A 243 13.54 8.07 -23.90
N GLY A 244 12.29 7.59 -23.87
CA GLY A 244 11.91 6.27 -24.39
C GLY A 244 12.29 5.08 -23.48
N LYS A 245 12.70 5.34 -22.24
CA LYS A 245 13.07 4.33 -21.24
C LYS A 245 12.26 4.47 -19.95
N ASP A 246 12.16 3.38 -19.20
CA ASP A 246 11.62 3.37 -17.85
C ASP A 246 12.68 3.77 -16.81
N VAL A 247 12.31 3.79 -15.51
CA VAL A 247 13.24 4.20 -14.43
C VAL A 247 14.39 3.23 -14.18
N PHE A 248 14.35 2.04 -14.78
CA PHE A 248 15.40 1.03 -14.70
C PHE A 248 16.26 0.98 -15.98
N GLY A 249 16.04 1.91 -16.91
CA GLY A 249 16.76 2.02 -18.16
C GLY A 249 16.31 1.04 -19.25
N GLN A 250 15.20 0.33 -19.05
CA GLN A 250 14.64 -0.57 -20.06
C GLN A 250 13.77 0.21 -21.06
N PRO A 251 13.69 -0.22 -22.34
CA PRO A 251 12.81 0.41 -23.31
C PRO A 251 11.35 0.45 -22.86
N LEU A 252 10.72 1.63 -22.97
CA LEU A 252 9.32 1.83 -22.62
C LEU A 252 8.64 2.69 -23.68
N HIS A 253 7.80 2.05 -24.50
CA HIS A 253 7.09 2.68 -25.62
C HIS A 253 5.62 3.01 -25.31
N ASP A 254 5.17 2.71 -24.09
CA ASP A 254 3.81 2.97 -23.66
C ASP A 254 3.57 4.49 -23.54
N GLN A 255 2.39 4.95 -23.98
CA GLN A 255 2.03 6.37 -23.92
C GLN A 255 1.97 6.86 -22.47
N PRO A 256 2.19 8.16 -22.19
CA PRO A 256 1.99 8.70 -20.84
C PRO A 256 0.58 8.43 -20.31
N TYR A 257 0.48 8.22 -19.00
CA TYR A 257 -0.78 8.06 -18.29
C TYR A 257 -0.92 9.15 -17.24
N ILE A 258 -2.06 9.83 -17.22
CA ILE A 258 -2.37 10.87 -16.24
C ILE A 258 -3.65 10.47 -15.51
N LEU A 259 -3.53 10.28 -14.20
CA LEU A 259 -4.66 10.11 -13.30
C LEU A 259 -4.92 11.41 -12.56
N ARG A 260 -6.17 11.87 -12.60
CA ARG A 260 -6.67 13.02 -11.84
C ARG A 260 -7.74 12.51 -10.89
N ILE A 261 -7.51 12.62 -9.58
CA ILE A 261 -8.47 12.19 -8.56
C ILE A 261 -8.85 13.38 -7.70
N THR A 262 -10.13 13.72 -7.73
CA THR A 262 -10.74 14.70 -6.82
C THR A 262 -11.44 13.94 -5.69
N ARG A 263 -11.07 14.25 -4.45
CA ARG A 263 -11.77 13.71 -3.27
C ARG A 263 -13.17 14.30 -3.18
N ASP A 264 -14.07 13.61 -2.48
CA ASP A 264 -15.41 14.13 -2.21
C ASP A 264 -15.35 15.35 -1.25
N ALA A 265 -16.48 16.03 -1.07
CA ALA A 265 -16.57 17.23 -0.22
C ALA A 265 -16.70 16.91 1.28
N TYR A 266 -17.00 15.67 1.66
CA TYR A 266 -17.18 15.29 3.06
C TYR A 266 -15.84 15.25 3.80
N ARG A 267 -15.82 15.69 5.06
CA ARG A 267 -14.63 15.75 5.91
C ARG A 267 -14.94 14.97 7.19
N VAL A 268 -14.09 14.00 7.52
CA VAL A 268 -14.23 13.12 8.70
C VAL A 268 -12.94 13.01 9.47
#